data_AF-A0ABD0R7H8-F1
#
_entry.id   AF-A0ABD0R7H8-F1
#
_cell.length_a   1.000
_cell.length_b   1.000
_cell.length_c   1.000
_cell.angle_alpha   90.00
_cell.angle_beta   90.00
_cell.angle_gamma   90.00
#
_symmetry.space_group_name_H-M   'P 1'
#
loop_
_entity.id
_entity.type
_entity.pdbx_description
1 polymer ?
#
loop_
_entity_poly.entity_id
_entity_poly.type
_entity_poly.pdbx_seq_one_letter_code
_entity_poly.pdbx_strand_id
1 'polypeptide(L)' 'ALTSELANARDETKKTQNDIIHAENVRAGRDKYKTLRQIRSGNTKQRIDEF' A
#
# COMPACT_ATOMS: atom_id res chain seq x y z
N ALA A 1 17.49 7.34 -5.44
CA ALA A 1 17.87 8.75 -5.69
C ALA A 1 16.91 9.67 -4.94
N LEU A 2 15.71 9.96 -5.47
CA LEU A 2 14.78 10.92 -4.87
C LEU A 2 14.32 10.59 -3.43
N THR A 3 14.04 9.32 -3.13
CA THR A 3 13.62 8.89 -1.77
C THR A 3 14.71 9.13 -0.72
N SER A 4 15.99 8.95 -1.09
CA SER A 4 17.12 9.13 -0.19
C SER A 4 17.40 10.61 0.08
N GLU A 5 17.24 11.47 -0.93
CA GLU A 5 17.42 12.92 -0.80
C GLU A 5 16.35 13.56 0.10
N LEU A 6 15.10 13.12 -0.03
CA LEU A 6 13.97 13.66 0.74
C LEU A 6 13.90 13.13 2.18
N ALA A 7 14.56 12.02 2.50
CA ALA A 7 14.51 11.40 3.82
C ALA A 7 15.03 12.33 4.92
N ASN A 8 16.06 13.12 4.63
CA ASN A 8 16.69 14.04 5.59
C ASN A 8 15.82 15.26 5.93
N ALA A 9 14.89 15.63 5.04
CA ALA A 9 14.00 16.78 5.21
C ALA A 9 12.59 16.38 5.70
N ARG A 10 12.35 15.08 5.93
CA ARG A 10 11.02 14.55 6.25
C ARG A 10 10.71 14.69 7.74
N ASP A 11 9.63 15.41 8.05
CA ASP A 11 9.09 15.52 9.41
C ASP A 11 8.08 14.39 9.65
N GLU A 12 8.46 13.44 10.51
CA GLU A 12 7.67 12.25 10.81
C GLU A 12 6.35 12.55 11.55
N THR A 13 6.27 13.67 12.26
CA THR A 13 5.06 14.08 12.98
C THR A 13 3.95 14.57 12.05
N LYS A 14 4.29 14.92 10.81
CA LYS A 14 3.37 15.44 9.79
C LYS A 14 2.87 14.38 8.80
N LYS A 15 3.15 13.10 9.06
CA LYS A 15 2.61 12.01 8.25
C LYS A 15 1.09 12.00 8.30
N THR A 16 0.46 12.03 7.14
CA THR A 16 -0.98 11.77 7.04
C THR A 16 -1.25 10.27 7.17
N GLN A 17 -2.50 9.90 7.43
CA GLN A 17 -2.91 8.50 7.45
C GLN A 17 -2.60 7.78 6.12
N ASN A 18 -2.76 8.47 4.99
CA ASN A 18 -2.47 7.91 3.67
C ASN A 18 -0.97 7.64 3.47
N ASP A 19 -0.09 8.49 4.04
CA ASP A 19 1.37 8.25 4.00
C ASP A 19 1.75 6.99 4.76
N ILE A 20 1.11 6.76 5.92
CA ILE A 20 1.35 5.56 6.74
C ILE A 20 0.90 4.31 5.99
N ILE A 21 -0.30 4.32 5.41
CA ILE A 21 -0.83 3.20 4.62
C ILE A 21 0.05 2.93 3.39
N HIS A 22 0.47 3.97 2.67
CA HIS A 22 1.34 3.83 1.52
C HIS A 22 2.70 3.23 1.90
N ALA A 23 3.33 3.73 2.97
CA ALA A 23 4.61 3.22 3.45
C ALA A 23 4.51 1.73 3.84
N GLU A 24 3.43 1.33 4.49
CA GLU A 24 3.20 -0.08 4.84
C GLU A 24 2.98 -0.96 3.60
N ASN A 25 2.22 -0.48 2.62
CA ASN A 25 2.04 -1.20 1.36
C ASN A 25 3.37 -1.40 0.63
N VAL A 26 4.22 -0.36 0.56
CA VAL A 26 5.56 -0.47 -0.04
C VAL A 26 6.45 -1.43 0.75
N ARG A 27 6.44 -1.36 2.09
CA ARG A 27 7.19 -2.28 2.98
C ARG A 27 6.79 -3.74 2.78
N ALA A 28 5.50 -4.00 2.55
CA ALA A 28 4.96 -5.32 2.25
C ALA A 28 5.14 -5.75 0.77
N GLY A 29 5.80 -4.94 -0.07
CA GLY A 29 6.00 -5.24 -1.48
C GLY A 29 4.72 -5.19 -2.34
N ARG A 30 3.66 -4.56 -1.80
CA ARG A 30 2.36 -4.38 -2.48
C ARG A 30 2.44 -3.18 -3.41
N ASP A 31 1.88 -3.35 -4.59
CA ASP A 31 1.68 -2.28 -5.56
C ASP A 31 0.25 -2.34 -6.12
N LYS A 32 -0.11 -1.33 -6.90
CA LYS A 32 -1.46 -1.19 -7.48
C LYS A 32 -1.92 -2.46 -8.19
N TYR A 33 -1.07 -3.08 -9.00
CA TYR A 33 -1.46 -4.20 -9.85
C TYR A 33 -1.41 -5.54 -9.10
N LYS A 34 -0.42 -5.72 -8.21
CA LYS A 34 -0.36 -6.90 -7.33
C LYS A 34 -1.57 -6.98 -6.42
N THR A 35 -1.94 -5.87 -5.77
CA THR A 35 -3.11 -5.82 -4.89
C THR A 35 -4.39 -6.10 -5.66
N LEU A 36 -4.57 -5.51 -6.85
CA LEU A 36 -5.73 -5.78 -7.71
C LEU A 36 -5.83 -7.25 -8.13
N ARG A 37 -4.71 -7.90 -8.44
CA ARG A 37 -4.70 -9.34 -8.77
C ARG A 37 -5.05 -10.19 -7.55
N GLN A 38 -4.53 -9.84 -6.37
CA GLN A 38 -4.78 -10.57 -5.13
C GLN A 38 -6.26 -10.53 -4.73
N ILE A 39 -6.89 -9.35 -4.67
CA ILE A 39 -8.30 -9.21 -4.25
C ILE A 39 -9.31 -9.73 -5.29
N ARG A 40 -8.85 -10.02 -6.50
CA ARG A 40 -9.66 -10.61 -7.60
C ARG A 40 -9.39 -12.10 -7.78
N SER A 41 -8.66 -12.72 -6.86
CA SER A 41 -8.50 -14.18 -6.84
C SER A 41 -9.81 -14.85 -6.38
N GLY A 42 -9.97 -16.14 -6.72
CA GLY A 42 -11.20 -16.88 -6.42
C GLY A 42 -12.36 -16.57 -7.37
N ASN A 43 -13.44 -17.36 -7.24
CA ASN A 43 -14.66 -17.17 -8.02
C ASN A 43 -15.55 -16.06 -7.43
N THR A 44 -16.61 -15.70 -8.14
CA THR A 44 -17.53 -14.63 -7.70
C THR A 44 -18.20 -14.94 -6.37
N LYS A 45 -18.59 -16.18 -6.10
CA LYS A 45 -19.26 -16.56 -4.85
C LYS A 45 -18.33 -16.38 -3.66
N GLN A 46 -17.09 -16.86 -3.74
CA GLN A 46 -16.11 -16.71 -2.66
C GLN A 46 -15.86 -15.24 -2.31
N ARG A 47 -15.69 -14.38 -3.32
CA ARG A 47 -15.47 -12.93 -3.09
C ARG A 47 -16.68 -12.21 -2.50
N ILE A 48 -17.89 -12.75 -2.70
CA ILE A 48 -19.12 -12.24 -2.05
C ILE A 48 -19.21 -12.77 -0.61
N ASP A 49 -18.86 -14.03 -0.37
CA ASP A 49 -18.88 -14.62 0.97
C ASP A 49 -17.82 -13.97 1.91
N GLU A 50 -16.74 -13.40 1.37
CA GLU A 50 -15.68 -12.66 2.09
C GLU A 50 -15.97 -11.15 2.31
N PHE A 51 -16.96 -10.58 1.62
CA PHE A 51 -17.32 -9.14 1.70
C PHE A 51 -18.26 -8.86 2.88
#